data_AF-A0A0S8ALY4-F1
#
_entry.id   AF-A0A0S8ALY4-F1
#
_cell.length_a   1.000
_cell.length_b   1.000
_cell.length_c   1.000
_cell.angle_alpha   90.00
_cell.angle_beta   90.00
_cell.angle_gamma   90.00
#
_symmetry.space_group_name_H-M   'P 1'
#
loop_
_entity.id
_entity.type
_entity.pdbx_description
1 polymer ?
#
loop_
_entity_poly.entity_id
_entity_poly.type
_entity_poly.pdbx_seq_one_letter_code
_entity_poly.pdbx_strand_id
1 'polypeptide(L)' 'MTNRNPSFQQEIERLEAIVRSLEDEDLELDTALELFEEGVARLKSARALLRQGELKVKTVLQNSDGTLDTADLDG' A
#
# COMPACT_ATOMS: atom_id res chain seq x y z
N MET A 1 18.93 6.47 -1.93
CA MET A 1 18.20 6.64 -0.65
C MET A 1 16.90 5.88 -0.77
N THR A 2 16.73 4.78 -0.03
CA THR A 2 15.49 3.99 0.01
C THR A 2 14.36 4.89 0.47
N ASN A 3 13.49 5.31 -0.45
CA ASN A 3 12.29 6.08 -0.14
C ASN A 3 11.27 5.15 0.54
N ARG A 4 11.55 4.78 1.80
CA ARG A 4 10.57 4.16 2.68
C ARG A 4 9.56 5.23 3.01
N ASN A 5 8.45 5.24 2.28
CA ASN A 5 7.30 6.04 2.67
C ASN A 5 6.85 5.50 4.03
N PRO A 6 6.97 6.28 5.13
CA PRO A 6 6.69 5.78 6.47
C PRO A 6 5.30 5.16 6.55
N SER A 7 4.34 5.71 5.79
CA SER A 7 2.99 5.14 5.68
C SER A 7 2.98 3.70 5.17
N PHE A 8 3.69 3.36 4.09
CA PHE A 8 3.66 1.99 3.56
C PHE A 8 4.30 1.00 4.53
N GLN A 9 5.45 1.36 5.09
CA GLN A 9 6.15 0.51 6.06
C GLN A 9 5.29 0.28 7.31
N GLN A 10 4.61 1.32 7.82
CA GLN A 10 3.70 1.23 8.95
C GLN A 10 2.50 0.33 8.68
N GLU A 11 1.91 0.40 7.47
CA GLU A 11 0.80 -0.47 7.08
C GLU A 11 1.23 -1.95 7.07
N ILE A 12 2.44 -2.25 6.60
CA ILE A 12 2.98 -3.61 6.58
C ILE A 12 3.32 -4.10 7.99
N GLU A 13 3.99 -3.28 8.80
CA GLU A 13 4.32 -3.63 10.19
C GLU A 13 3.06 -3.91 11.03
N ARG A 14 1.99 -3.14 10.82
CA ARG A 14 0.71 -3.37 11.49
C ARG A 14 0.03 -4.65 10.99
N LEU A 15 0.06 -4.93 9.68
CA LEU A 15 -0.46 -6.18 9.11
C LEU A 15 0.25 -7.41 9.71
N GLU A 16 1.57 -7.37 9.82
CA GLU A 16 2.34 -8.45 10.45
C GLU A 16 1.97 -8.64 11.93
N ALA A 17 1.75 -7.54 12.66
CA ALA A 17 1.29 -7.60 14.04
C ALA A 17 -0.10 -8.23 14.16
N ILE A 18 -1.03 -7.87 13.27
CA ILE A 18 -2.37 -8.45 13.20
C ILE A 18 -2.30 -9.95 12.93
N VAL A 19 -1.49 -10.39 11.95
CA VAL A 19 -1.32 -11.82 11.64
C VAL A 19 -0.80 -12.58 12.85
N ARG A 20 0.24 -12.06 13.54
CA ARG A 20 0.75 -12.68 14.77
C ARG A 20 -0.30 -12.77 15.87
N SER A 21 -1.17 -11.77 16.00
CA SER A 21 -2.27 -11.82 16.97
C SER A 21 -3.36 -12.83 16.59
N LEU A 22 -3.66 -12.98 15.30
CA LEU A 22 -4.64 -13.96 14.81
C LEU A 22 -4.16 -15.42 14.92
N GLU A 23 -2.86 -15.65 15.12
CA GLU A 23 -2.28 -16.97 15.36
C GLU A 23 -2.39 -17.43 16.83
N ASP A 24 -2.87 -16.56 17.73
CA ASP A 24 -3.06 -16.88 19.14
C ASP A 24 -4.28 -17.81 19.34
N GLU A 25 -4.07 -18.96 19.98
CA GLU A 25 -5.09 -19.97 20.22
C GLU A 25 -6.17 -19.51 21.23
N ASP A 26 -5.85 -18.57 22.11
CA ASP A 26 -6.75 -18.04 23.14
C ASP A 26 -7.49 -16.75 22.69
N LEU A 27 -7.38 -16.38 21.41
CA LEU A 27 -8.00 -15.16 20.89
C LEU A 27 -9.54 -15.26 20.87
N GLU A 28 -10.21 -14.31 21.51
CA GLU A 28 -11.67 -14.21 21.46
C GLU A 28 -12.18 -13.88 20.05
N LEU A 29 -13.30 -14.50 19.66
CA LEU A 29 -13.87 -14.37 18.31
C LEU A 29 -14.14 -12.90 17.92
N ASP A 30 -14.70 -12.10 18.83
CA ASP A 30 -15.00 -10.70 18.56
C ASP A 30 -13.72 -9.90 18.27
N THR A 31 -12.65 -10.15 19.04
CA THR A 31 -11.33 -9.55 18.78
C THR A 31 -10.74 -10.03 17.46
N ALA A 32 -10.90 -11.32 17.12
CA ALA A 32 -10.46 -11.85 15.84
C ALA A 32 -11.16 -11.18 14.65
N LEU A 33 -12.46 -10.91 14.76
CA LEU A 33 -13.23 -10.19 13.73
C LEU A 33 -12.75 -8.74 13.58
N GLU A 34 -12.54 -8.03 14.69
CA GLU A 34 -12.02 -6.65 14.66
C GLU A 34 -10.61 -6.59 14.02
N LEU A 35 -9.73 -7.50 14.39
CA LEU A 35 -8.37 -7.62 13.82
C LEU A 35 -8.41 -7.95 12.32
N PHE A 36 -9.33 -8.83 11.91
CA PHE A 36 -9.53 -9.16 10.51
C PHE A 36 -10.00 -7.95 9.69
N GLU A 37 -11.00 -7.21 10.18
CA GLU A 37 -11.50 -5.99 9.54
C GLU A 37 -10.39 -4.93 9.42
N GLU A 38 -9.61 -4.72 10.49
CA GLU A 38 -8.45 -3.84 10.44
C GLU A 38 -7.48 -4.32 9.36
N GLY A 39 -7.13 -5.60 9.34
CA GLY A 39 -6.21 -6.19 8.37
C GLY A 39 -6.64 -5.95 6.93
N VAL A 40 -7.92 -6.13 6.61
CA VAL A 40 -8.46 -5.85 5.27
C VAL A 40 -8.32 -4.38 4.90
N ALA A 41 -8.61 -3.47 5.83
CA ALA A 41 -8.47 -2.03 5.62
C ALA A 41 -6.99 -1.64 5.36
N ARG A 42 -6.06 -2.19 6.15
CA ARG A 42 -4.62 -1.95 6.00
C ARG A 42 -4.09 -2.46 4.66
N LEU A 43 -4.47 -3.67 4.27
CA LEU A 43 -4.08 -4.25 2.98
C LEU A 43 -4.56 -3.40 1.80
N LYS A 44 -5.78 -2.84 1.90
CA LYS A 44 -6.32 -1.92 0.88
C LYS A 44 -5.48 -0.64 0.78
N SER A 45 -5.10 -0.05 1.92
CA SER A 45 -4.25 1.14 2.00
C SER A 45 -2.85 0.88 1.42
N ALA A 46 -2.20 -0.21 1.83
CA ALA A 46 -0.89 -0.60 1.32
C ALA A 46 -0.89 -0.77 -0.21
N ARG A 47 -1.93 -1.42 -0.77
CA ARG A 47 -2.09 -1.58 -2.22
C ARG A 47 -2.28 -0.24 -2.95
N ALA A 48 -2.98 0.71 -2.34
CA ALA A 48 -3.15 2.04 -2.92
C ALA A 48 -1.82 2.80 -2.97
N LEU A 49 -1.01 2.71 -1.90
CA LEU A 49 0.32 3.31 -1.85
C LEU A 49 1.26 2.70 -2.90
N LEU A 50 1.24 1.38 -3.08
CA LEU A 50 2.02 0.71 -4.13
C LEU A 50 1.63 1.19 -5.53
N ARG A 51 0.33 1.24 -5.84
CA ARG A 51 -0.17 1.75 -7.12
C ARG A 51 0.30 3.20 -7.36
N GLN A 52 0.28 4.05 -6.34
CA GLN A 52 0.76 5.42 -6.46
C GLN A 52 2.27 5.46 -6.75
N GLY A 53 3.05 4.57 -6.13
CA GLY A 53 4.48 4.40 -6.41
C GLY A 53 4.74 3.98 -7.86
N GLU A 54 4.01 2.96 -8.33
CA GLU A 54 4.11 2.46 -9.72
C GLU A 54 3.81 3.56 -10.74
N LEU A 55 2.76 4.35 -10.53
CA LEU A 55 2.42 5.49 -11.40
C LEU A 55 3.55 6.51 -11.46
N LYS A 56 4.14 6.87 -10.30
CA LYS A 56 5.27 7.80 -10.25
C LYS A 56 6.48 7.27 -11.02
N VAL A 57 6.81 5.98 -10.86
CA VAL A 57 7.90 5.34 -11.61
C VAL A 57 7.62 5.40 -13.11
N LYS A 58 6.41 5.04 -13.54
CA LYS A 58 6.01 5.09 -14.94
C LYS A 58 6.16 6.50 -15.52
N THR A 59 5.68 7.53 -14.83
CA THR A 59 5.82 8.93 -15.26
C THR A 59 7.30 9.34 -15.39
N VAL A 60 8.15 8.99 -14.42
CA VAL A 60 9.58 9.31 -14.50
C VAL A 60 10.26 8.62 -15.69
N LEU A 61 9.94 7.34 -15.94
CA LEU A 61 10.48 6.60 -17.08
C LEU A 61 10.02 7.19 -18.42
N GLN A 62 8.73 7.53 -18.55
CA GLN A 62 8.19 8.20 -19.74
C GLN A 62 8.86 9.55 -20.00
N ASN A 63 9.10 10.34 -18.96
CA ASN A 63 9.80 11.63 -19.07
C ASN A 63 11.30 11.49 -19.39
N SER A 64 11.93 10.37 -19.00
CA SER A 64 13.35 10.11 -19.23
C SER A 64 13.64 9.62 -20.65
N ASP A 65 12.65 9.01 -21.32
CA ASP A 65 12.73 8.51 -22.70
C ASP A 65 12.19 9.52 -23.73
N GLY A 66 12.06 10.79 -23.35
CA GLY A 66 11.79 11.93 -24.25
C GLY A 66 10.42 11.96 -24.94
N THR A 67 9.50 11.04 -24.62
CA THR A 67 8.19 10.99 -25.26
C THR A 67 7.13 11.59 -24.33
N LEU A 68 6.89 12.89 -24.50
CA LEU A 68 5.73 13.57 -23.92
C LEU A 68 4.47 13.01 -24.58
N ASP A 69 3.53 12.50 -23.80
CA ASP A 69 2.18 12.21 -24.29
C ASP A 69 1.49 13.57 -24.51
N THR A 70 1.38 13.99 -25.76
CA THR A 70 0.85 15.30 -26.19
C THR A 70 -0.68 15.42 -26.03
N ALA A 71 -1.29 14.69 -25.10
CA ALA A 71 -2.75 14.66 -24.94
C ALA A 71 -3.35 15.96 -24.35
N ASP A 72 -2.52 16.93 -23.95
CA ASP A 72 -2.96 18.25 -23.47
C ASP A 72 -2.72 19.39 -24.50
N LEU A 73 -2.41 19.08 -25.77
CA LEU A 73 -2.17 20.11 -26.81
C LEU A 73 -3.17 20.11 -27.99
N ASP A 74 -4.29 19.40 -27.90
CA ASP A 74 -5.39 19.52 -28.87
C ASP A 74 -6.75 19.63 -28.15
N GLY A 75 -7.19 20.88 -27.90
CA GLY A 75 -8.61 21.29 -27.88
C GLY A 75 -9.44 20.96 -26.65
#